data_AF-A0A7Z0DLE9-F1
#
_entry.id   AF-A0A7Z0DLE9-F1
#
_cell.length_a   1.000
_cell.length_b   1.000
_cell.length_c   1.000
_cell.angle_alpha   90.00
_cell.angle_beta   90.00
_cell.angle_gamma   90.00
#
_symmetry.space_group_name_H-M   'P 1'
#
loop_
_entity.id
_entity.type
_entity.pdbx_description
1 polymer ?
#
loop_
_entity_poly.entity_id
_entity_poly.type
_entity_poly.pdbx_seq_one_letter_code
_entity_poly.pdbx_strand_id
1 'polypeptide(L)' 'MSEGLDRLAATLGVPATRLAPLEAYDDEQLGRFNDLTQSAMTAEDKAFDASLDEALKLVPKMLRGVVQKMLGGAR' A
#
# COMPACT_ATOMS: atom_id res chain seq x y z
N MET A 1 -24.92 5.56 3.14
CA MET A 1 -23.60 5.23 2.57
C MET A 1 -23.06 4.08 3.39
N SER A 2 -22.58 3.00 2.76
CA SER A 2 -22.11 1.80 3.47
C SER A 2 -20.77 2.06 4.15
N GLU A 3 -20.62 1.62 5.40
CA GLU A 3 -19.38 1.78 6.16
C GLU A 3 -18.23 0.96 5.55
N GLY A 4 -18.53 -0.16 4.88
CA GLY A 4 -17.54 -0.93 4.12
C GLY A 4 -16.98 -0.16 2.93
N LEU A 5 -17.85 0.54 2.19
CA LEU A 5 -17.48 1.34 1.03
C LEU A 5 -16.60 2.53 1.39
N ASP A 6 -16.94 3.23 2.47
CA ASP A 6 -16.18 4.38 2.95
C ASP A 6 -14.78 3.97 3.41
N ARG A 7 -14.66 2.82 4.09
CA ARG A 7 -13.36 2.25 4.48
C ARG A 7 -12.51 1.86 3.28
N LEU A 8 -13.09 1.19 2.30
CA LEU A 8 -12.38 0.80 1.08
C LEU A 8 -11.92 2.03 0.28
N ALA A 9 -12.77 3.04 0.17
CA ALA A 9 -12.44 4.32 -0.47
C ALA A 9 -11.25 5.01 0.23
N ALA A 10 -11.26 5.03 1.57
CA ALA A 10 -10.17 5.58 2.37
C ALA A 10 -8.85 4.83 2.15
N THR A 11 -8.88 3.48 2.16
CA THR A 11 -7.70 2.64 1.90
C THR A 11 -7.11 2.91 0.51
N LEU A 12 -7.95 3.06 -0.51
CA LEU A 12 -7.52 3.34 -1.88
C LEU A 12 -7.16 4.82 -2.13
N GLY A 13 -7.43 5.72 -1.17
CA GLY A 13 -7.20 7.16 -1.33
C GLY A 13 -8.06 7.80 -2.41
N VAL A 14 -9.25 7.26 -2.69
CA VAL A 14 -10.17 7.76 -3.72
C VAL A 14 -11.51 8.19 -3.12
N PRO A 15 -12.26 9.10 -3.76
CA PRO A 15 -13.61 9.41 -3.32
C PRO A 15 -14.53 8.18 -3.43
N ALA A 16 -15.40 7.97 -2.43
CA ALA A 16 -16.37 6.87 -2.43
C ALA A 16 -17.29 6.86 -3.67
N THR A 17 -17.55 8.02 -4.27
CA THR A 17 -18.32 8.14 -5.53
C THR A 17 -17.68 7.39 -6.71
N ARG A 18 -16.35 7.16 -6.68
CA ARG A 18 -15.68 6.33 -7.69
C ARG A 18 -15.91 4.83 -7.48
N LEU A 19 -16.34 4.45 -6.28
CA LEU A 19 -16.67 3.08 -5.91
C LEU A 19 -18.19 2.81 -5.98
N ALA A 20 -19.00 3.70 -6.56
CA ALA A 20 -20.44 3.51 -6.74
C ALA A 20 -20.82 2.13 -7.34
N PRO A 21 -20.07 1.53 -8.29
CA PRO A 21 -20.36 0.18 -8.77
C PRO A 21 -20.30 -0.91 -7.70
N LEU A 22 -19.61 -0.68 -6.58
CA LEU A 22 -19.47 -1.62 -5.48
C LEU A 22 -20.60 -1.51 -4.45
N GLU A 23 -21.54 -0.57 -4.60
CA GLU A 23 -22.73 -0.44 -3.73
C GLU A 23 -23.65 -1.68 -3.76
N ALA A 24 -23.50 -2.53 -4.78
CA ALA A 24 -24.24 -3.79 -4.89
C ALA A 24 -23.75 -4.91 -3.94
N TYR A 25 -22.58 -4.74 -3.32
CA TYR A 25 -22.02 -5.71 -2.38
C TYR A 25 -22.39 -5.38 -0.93
N ASP A 26 -22.49 -6.40 -0.10
CA ASP A 26 -22.70 -6.21 1.33
C ASP A 26 -21.41 -5.79 2.07
N ASP A 27 -21.56 -5.34 3.32
CA ASP A 27 -20.44 -4.86 4.12
C ASP A 27 -19.39 -5.95 4.44
N GLU A 28 -19.77 -7.23 4.46
CA GLU A 28 -18.83 -8.32 4.68
C GLU A 28 -17.93 -8.51 3.46
N GLN A 29 -18.52 -8.50 2.26
CA GLN A 29 -17.81 -8.57 0.98
C GLN A 29 -16.89 -7.36 0.80
N LEU A 30 -17.38 -6.16 1.10
CA LEU A 30 -16.58 -4.93 1.06
C LEU A 30 -15.42 -4.97 2.07
N GLY A 31 -15.65 -5.54 3.26
CA GLY A 31 -14.59 -5.80 4.24
C GLY A 31 -13.49 -6.69 3.68
N ARG A 32 -13.85 -7.80 3.02
CA ARG A 32 -12.87 -8.70 2.39
C ARG A 32 -12.06 -8.02 1.29
N PHE A 33 -12.68 -7.15 0.49
CA PHE A 33 -11.96 -6.36 -0.52
C PHE A 33 -10.97 -5.40 0.11
N ASN A 34 -11.35 -4.76 1.21
CA ASN A 34 -10.44 -3.90 1.96
C ASN A 34 -9.24 -4.68 2.50
N ASP A 35 -9.48 -5.85 3.10
CA ASP A 35 -8.41 -6.68 3.67
C ASP A 35 -7.44 -7.18 2.59
N LEU A 36 -7.96 -7.59 1.43
CA LEU A 36 -7.14 -7.98 0.27
C LEU A 36 -6.30 -6.81 -0.23
N THR A 37 -6.89 -5.61 -0.32
CA THR A 37 -6.20 -4.41 -0.77
C THR A 37 -5.05 -4.04 0.18
N GLN A 38 -5.32 -4.02 1.49
CA GLN A 38 -4.30 -3.72 2.50
C GLN A 38 -3.17 -4.78 2.51
N SER A 39 -3.53 -6.05 2.35
CA SER A 39 -2.55 -7.14 2.25
C SER A 39 -1.66 -7.00 1.02
N ALA A 40 -2.23 -6.61 -0.13
CA ALA A 40 -1.47 -6.39 -1.36
C ALA A 40 -0.51 -5.20 -1.22
N MET A 41 -0.97 -4.06 -0.69
CA MET A 41 -0.12 -2.89 -0.45
C MET A 41 1.03 -3.22 0.52
N THR A 42 0.74 -3.95 1.61
CA THR A 42 1.77 -4.38 2.55
C THR A 42 2.79 -5.33 1.92
N ALA A 43 2.35 -6.21 1.01
CA ALA A 43 3.25 -7.12 0.30
C ALA A 43 4.14 -6.36 -0.71
N GLU A 44 3.59 -5.35 -1.39
CA GLU A 44 4.33 -4.46 -2.27
C GLU A 44 5.41 -3.69 -1.50
N ASP A 45 5.05 -3.05 -0.38
CA ASP A 45 6.01 -2.32 0.47
C ASP A 45 7.17 -3.21 0.91
N LYS A 46 6.87 -4.44 1.38
CA LYS A 46 7.90 -5.42 1.77
C LYS A 46 8.78 -5.84 0.61
N ALA A 47 8.20 -6.02 -0.58
CA ALA A 47 8.96 -6.37 -1.78
C ALA A 47 9.87 -5.21 -2.21
N PHE A 48 9.39 -3.98 -2.10
CA PHE A 48 10.18 -2.78 -2.37
C PHE A 48 11.34 -2.66 -1.39
N ASP A 49 11.11 -2.79 -0.09
CA ASP A 49 12.15 -2.76 0.95
C ASP A 49 13.22 -3.83 0.70
N ALA A 50 12.81 -5.07 0.40
CA ALA A 50 13.73 -6.15 0.08
C ALA A 50 14.57 -5.84 -1.18
N SER A 51 13.95 -5.24 -2.20
CA SER A 51 14.66 -4.83 -3.43
C SER A 51 15.66 -3.70 -3.16
N LEU A 52 15.32 -2.77 -2.27
CA LEU A 52 16.18 -1.67 -1.85
C LEU A 52 17.39 -2.19 -1.08
N ASP A 53 17.18 -3.11 -0.15
CA ASP A 53 18.26 -3.76 0.61
C ASP A 53 19.23 -4.50 -0.31
N GLU A 54 18.73 -5.20 -1.33
CA GLU A 54 19.59 -5.84 -2.32
C GLU A 54 20.37 -4.81 -3.15
N ALA A 55 19.71 -3.76 -3.63
CA ALA A 55 20.35 -2.69 -4.40
C ALA A 55 21.45 -1.97 -3.59
N LEU A 56 21.23 -1.75 -2.28
CA LEU A 56 22.19 -1.10 -1.39
C LEU A 56 23.46 -1.94 -1.17
N LYS A 57 23.45 -3.25 -1.45
CA LYS A 57 24.68 -4.06 -1.41
C LYS A 57 25.71 -3.58 -2.42
N LEU A 58 25.27 -3.04 -3.55
CA LEU A 58 26.13 -2.47 -4.61
C LEU A 58 26.69 -1.10 -4.24
N VAL A 59 26.13 -0.44 -3.22
CA VAL A 59 26.57 0.88 -2.75
C VAL A 59 27.68 0.71 -1.71
N PRO A 60 28.80 1.47 -1.80
CA PRO A 60 29.82 1.50 -0.76
C PRO A 60 29.20 1.78 0.61
N LYS A 61 29.61 1.03 1.64
CA LYS A 61 28.98 1.08 3.00
C LYS A 61 28.80 2.49 3.55
N MET A 62 29.78 3.37 3.31
CA MET A 62 29.80 4.77 3.74
C MET A 62 28.66 5.62 3.16
N LEU A 63 28.14 5.25 1.98
CA LEU A 63 27.13 6.01 1.23
C LEU A 63 25.72 5.43 1.33
N ARG A 64 25.56 4.22 1.89
CA ARG A 64 24.27 3.51 1.92
C ARG A 64 23.15 4.33 2.56
N GLY A 65 23.39 4.92 3.73
CA GLY A 65 22.37 5.73 4.42
C GLY A 65 21.97 7.01 3.68
N VAL A 66 22.83 7.54 2.82
CA VAL A 66 22.50 8.70 1.96
C VAL A 66 21.63 8.24 0.78
N VAL A 67 22.00 7.14 0.12
CA VAL A 67 21.25 6.57 -1.00
C VAL A 67 19.87 6.08 -0.55
N GLN A 68 19.77 5.44 0.61
CA GLN A 68 18.51 5.00 1.20
C GLN A 68 17.54 6.17 1.44
N LYS A 69 18.05 7.30 1.96
CA LYS A 69 17.26 8.54 2.13
C LYS A 69 16.81 9.16 0.80
N MET A 70 17.63 9.10 -0.25
CA MET A 70 17.26 9.63 -1.58
C MET A 70 16.19 8.78 -2.27
N LEU A 71 16.18 7.47 -2.03
CA LEU A 71 15.22 6.53 -2.63
C LEU A 71 13.89 6.45 -1.88
N GLY A 72 13.66 7.33 -0.90
CA GLY A 72 12.42 7.33 -0.12
C GLY A 72 12.34 6.22 0.94
N GLY A 73 13.45 5.52 1.22
CA GLY A 73 13.53 4.59 2.35
C GLY A 73 13.31 5.33 3.65
N ALA A 74 12.16 5.12 4.28
CA ALA A 74 11.80 5.77 5.53
C ALA A 74 12.57 5.14 6.70
N ARG A 75 13.71 5.76 7.03
CA ARG A 75 14.55 5.56 8.24
C ARG A 75 15.14 4.17 8.49
#